data_AF-A0A7C3WNY0-F1
#
_entry.id   AF-A0A7C3WNY0-F1
#
_cell.length_a   1.000
_cell.length_b   1.000
_cell.length_c   1.000
_cell.angle_alpha   90.00
_cell.angle_beta   90.00
_cell.angle_gamma   90.00
#
_symmetry.space_group_name_H-M   'P 1'
#
loop_
_entity.id
_entity.type
_entity.pdbx_description
1 polymer ?
#
loop_
_entity_poly.entity_id
_entity_poly.type
_entity_poly.pdbx_seq_one_letter_code
_entity_poly.pdbx_strand_id
1 'polypeptide(L)'
;MSGWRKGFWRLVRSKQNSARGRRSKRQDADHRSTEHICQIEALEPRRLLAFSVLPIHLGMVYGEYATQDDFTGNRFELTWSGGQPGTQLTELVIQTDKDGQGLSPGDCFFDTAAGGRGEYGWKDLEILENHGIDAVSGQVEDGGTVLRLSFVGFDPGDRLVFVIDVDEAGDAQVGTPDN
;
A
#
# COMPACT_ATOMS: atom_id res chain seq x y z
N MET A 1 38.00 85.91 72.34
CA MET A 1 38.56 87.25 72.01
C MET A 1 39.23 87.17 70.65
N SER A 2 39.05 88.23 69.86
CA SER A 2 39.28 88.43 68.43
C SER A 2 40.69 88.14 67.90
N GLY A 3 40.80 87.79 66.61
CA GLY A 3 42.08 87.88 65.89
C GLY A 3 42.06 87.43 64.44
N TRP A 4 41.37 88.18 63.56
CA TRP A 4 41.53 88.09 62.10
C TRP A 4 42.92 88.57 61.66
N ARG A 5 43.53 87.92 60.65
CA ARG A 5 44.47 88.55 59.73
C ARG A 5 44.19 88.08 58.30
N LYS A 6 43.86 89.01 57.41
CA LYS A 6 43.92 88.83 55.96
C LYS A 6 45.27 89.36 55.47
N GLY A 7 45.88 88.66 54.53
CA GLY A 7 47.10 89.07 53.82
C GLY A 7 47.03 88.62 52.37
N PHE A 8 47.18 89.57 51.46
CA PHE A 8 46.97 89.51 50.02
C PHE A 8 48.33 89.77 49.34
N TRP A 9 48.77 88.97 48.36
CA TRP A 9 49.74 89.31 47.28
C TRP A 9 49.57 88.26 46.16
N ARG A 10 49.06 88.60 44.97
CA ARG A 10 49.76 89.02 43.70
C ARG A 10 50.97 88.11 43.38
N LEU A 11 51.14 87.56 42.17
CA LEU A 11 51.26 88.28 40.89
C LEU A 11 51.25 87.30 39.67
N VAL A 12 50.38 87.62 38.69
CA VAL A 12 50.56 87.71 37.20
C VAL A 12 51.10 86.52 36.35
N ARG A 13 50.19 86.08 35.45
CA ARG A 13 50.28 85.72 34.00
C ARG A 13 51.58 85.15 33.42
N SER A 14 51.45 84.08 32.61
CA SER A 14 51.45 84.20 31.13
C SER A 14 51.06 82.88 30.44
N LYS A 15 50.18 82.97 29.44
CA LYS A 15 50.39 82.63 28.01
C LYS A 15 50.13 81.17 27.61
N GLN A 16 49.21 81.06 26.66
CA GLN A 16 48.88 79.88 25.86
C GLN A 16 50.11 79.30 25.18
N ASN A 17 50.14 77.97 25.02
CA ASN A 17 50.63 77.37 23.78
C ASN A 17 50.06 75.97 23.55
N SER A 18 49.63 75.78 22.30
CA SER A 18 49.18 74.56 21.66
C SER A 18 50.34 73.56 21.49
N ALA A 19 50.09 72.26 21.70
CA ALA A 19 50.69 71.19 20.90
C ALA A 19 50.05 69.81 21.15
N ARG A 20 49.32 69.35 20.13
CA ARG A 20 49.20 67.97 19.62
C ARG A 20 49.81 66.83 20.47
N GLY A 21 48.93 66.08 21.13
CA GLY A 21 49.16 64.68 21.51
C GLY A 21 48.49 63.73 20.52
N ARG A 22 49.27 62.91 19.81
CA ARG A 22 48.84 61.90 18.85
C ARG A 22 47.87 60.91 19.49
N ARG A 23 46.59 60.96 19.11
CA ARG A 23 45.62 59.92 19.42
C ARG A 23 45.86 58.74 18.48
N SER A 24 46.54 57.73 18.99
CA SER A 24 46.63 56.40 18.37
C SER A 24 45.22 55.92 18.04
N LYS A 25 44.85 55.95 16.76
CA LYS A 25 43.69 55.21 16.25
C LYS A 25 44.00 53.74 16.49
N ARG A 26 43.42 53.17 17.55
CA ARG A 26 43.23 51.72 17.61
C ARG A 26 42.45 51.37 16.35
N GLN A 27 43.11 50.70 15.43
CA GLN A 27 42.42 49.94 14.41
C GLN A 27 41.71 48.83 15.18
N ASP A 28 40.48 49.11 15.62
CA ASP A 28 39.51 48.06 15.85
C ASP A 28 39.31 47.44 14.47
N ALA A 29 40.12 46.41 14.20
CA ALA A 29 39.93 45.54 13.07
C ALA A 29 38.51 45.03 13.19
N ASP A 30 37.67 45.49 12.25
CA ASP A 30 36.29 45.12 11.99
C ASP A 30 36.22 43.60 11.81
N HIS A 31 36.36 42.85 12.91
CA HIS A 31 35.86 41.50 13.03
C HIS A 31 34.34 41.64 13.13
N ARG A 32 33.72 42.00 12.00
CA ARG A 32 32.43 41.43 11.66
C ARG A 32 32.70 39.95 11.58
N SER A 33 32.59 39.27 12.72
CA SER A 33 32.21 37.88 12.69
C SER A 33 30.92 37.89 11.87
N THR A 34 31.03 37.47 10.61
CA THR A 34 29.91 36.86 9.92
C THR A 34 29.63 35.58 10.69
N GLU A 35 29.04 35.76 11.87
CA GLU A 35 28.37 34.70 12.59
C GLU A 35 27.31 34.22 11.61
N HIS A 36 27.57 33.04 11.04
CA HIS A 36 26.56 32.30 10.34
C HIS A 36 25.47 32.03 11.37
N ILE A 37 24.43 32.86 11.37
CA ILE A 37 23.24 32.63 12.18
C ILE A 37 22.62 31.36 11.61
N CYS A 38 22.90 30.22 12.26
CA CYS A 38 22.21 28.99 11.98
C CYS A 38 20.72 29.21 12.31
N GLN A 39 19.92 29.48 11.29
CA GLN A 39 18.47 29.51 11.46
C GLN A 39 18.00 28.08 11.65
N ILE A 40 17.43 27.78 12.81
CA ILE A 40 16.76 26.51 13.05
C ILE A 40 15.39 26.63 12.40
N GLU A 41 15.24 26.06 11.21
CA GLU A 41 13.94 25.92 10.57
C GLU A 41 13.17 24.76 11.22
N ALA A 42 11.88 24.96 11.46
CA ALA A 42 11.03 23.90 11.97
C ALA A 42 10.96 22.79 10.92
N LEU A 43 11.45 21.60 11.28
CA LEU A 43 11.26 20.43 10.44
C LEU A 43 9.76 20.19 10.24
N GLU A 44 9.40 19.84 9.01
CA GLU A 44 8.05 19.39 8.69
C GLU A 44 7.64 18.30 9.69
N PRO A 45 6.40 18.31 10.20
CA PRO A 45 5.94 17.25 11.09
C PRO A 45 6.18 15.89 10.44
N ARG A 46 6.89 15.00 11.15
CA ARG A 46 7.08 13.62 10.69
C ARG A 46 5.70 12.99 10.49
N ARG A 47 5.29 12.79 9.24
CA ARG A 47 4.11 12.02 8.89
C ARG A 47 4.52 10.58 8.67
N LEU A 48 3.78 9.65 9.27
CA LEU A 48 3.88 8.24 8.91
C LEU A 48 3.47 8.10 7.43
N LEU A 49 4.41 7.74 6.56
CA LEU A 49 4.13 7.41 5.15
C LEU A 49 3.38 6.08 5.01
N ALA A 50 3.33 5.28 6.07
CA ALA A 50 2.63 4.01 6.11
C ALA A 50 1.46 4.12 7.11
N PHE A 51 0.32 4.61 6.62
CA PHE A 51 -0.95 4.37 7.28
C PHE A 51 -1.34 2.92 6.96
N SER A 52 -1.51 2.15 8.04
CA SER A 52 -2.01 0.78 8.12
C SER A 52 -2.53 0.23 6.80
N VAL A 53 -1.80 -0.72 6.21
CA VAL A 53 -2.40 -1.67 5.28
C VAL A 53 -3.49 -2.36 6.10
N LEU A 54 -4.74 -1.97 5.94
CA LEU A 54 -5.84 -2.76 6.47
C LEU A 54 -5.73 -4.09 5.74
N PRO A 55 -5.39 -5.20 6.43
CA PRO A 55 -5.12 -6.47 5.78
C PRO A 55 -6.32 -6.84 4.92
N ILE A 56 -6.06 -7.17 3.66
CA ILE A 56 -7.09 -7.66 2.75
C ILE A 56 -7.37 -9.11 3.15
N HIS A 57 -8.60 -9.39 3.51
CA HIS A 57 -9.09 -10.73 3.83
C HIS A 57 -10.04 -11.18 2.73
N LEU A 58 -9.65 -12.20 1.99
CA LEU A 58 -10.50 -12.88 1.02
C LEU A 58 -11.05 -14.16 1.66
N GLY A 59 -12.36 -14.33 1.61
CA GLY A 59 -13.07 -15.50 2.10
C GLY A 59 -13.82 -16.19 0.97
N MET A 60 -13.69 -17.51 0.87
CA MET A 60 -14.42 -18.30 -0.09
C MET A 60 -14.99 -19.54 0.59
N VAL A 61 -16.26 -19.84 0.32
CA VAL A 61 -16.92 -21.08 0.73
C VAL A 61 -17.16 -21.91 -0.51
N TYR A 62 -16.69 -23.16 -0.48
CA TYR A 62 -16.96 -24.17 -1.49
C TYR A 62 -18.05 -25.12 -0.98
N GLY A 63 -19.01 -25.43 -1.83
CA GLY A 63 -20.06 -26.41 -1.56
C GLY A 63 -20.31 -27.30 -2.76
N GLU A 64 -20.11 -28.60 -2.57
CA GLU A 64 -20.58 -29.63 -3.49
C GLU A 64 -22.01 -30.06 -3.11
N TYR A 65 -22.85 -30.31 -4.11
CA TYR A 65 -24.14 -30.93 -3.87
C TYR A 65 -23.94 -32.45 -3.76
N ALA A 66 -24.56 -33.07 -2.75
CA ALA A 66 -24.50 -34.53 -2.57
C ALA A 66 -25.41 -35.28 -3.58
N THR A 67 -25.42 -34.82 -4.82
CA THR A 67 -26.05 -35.46 -5.97
C THR A 67 -24.98 -36.18 -6.78
N GLN A 68 -25.37 -37.21 -7.51
CA GLN A 68 -24.46 -38.01 -8.34
C GLN A 68 -24.33 -37.42 -9.77
N ASP A 69 -24.79 -36.18 -9.96
CA ASP A 69 -24.83 -35.47 -11.23
C ASP A 69 -24.35 -34.02 -11.04
N ASP A 70 -23.66 -33.51 -12.06
CA ASP A 70 -23.00 -32.19 -12.02
C ASP A 70 -23.83 -31.10 -12.71
N PHE A 71 -25.08 -31.38 -13.07
CA PHE A 71 -25.94 -30.38 -13.73
C PHE A 71 -26.20 -29.13 -12.89
N THR A 72 -25.97 -29.21 -11.58
CA THR A 72 -26.05 -28.08 -10.65
C THR A 72 -24.70 -27.33 -10.54
N GLY A 73 -23.58 -28.03 -10.76
CA GLY A 73 -22.22 -27.55 -10.53
C GLY A 73 -21.86 -27.36 -9.06
N ASN A 74 -20.58 -27.11 -8.80
CA ASN A 74 -20.08 -26.83 -7.46
C ASN A 74 -20.21 -25.34 -7.17
N ARG A 75 -20.77 -25.02 -5.99
CA ARG A 75 -21.08 -23.65 -5.59
C ARG A 75 -19.90 -23.00 -4.88
N PHE A 76 -19.57 -21.79 -5.32
CA PHE A 76 -18.60 -20.91 -4.68
C PHE A 76 -19.28 -19.64 -4.19
N GLU A 77 -18.98 -19.24 -2.96
CA GLU A 77 -19.39 -17.95 -2.39
C GLU A 77 -18.17 -17.16 -1.96
N LEU A 78 -17.95 -16.02 -2.61
CA LEU A 78 -16.79 -15.15 -2.44
C LEU A 78 -17.20 -13.85 -1.77
N THR A 79 -16.48 -13.49 -0.71
CA THR A 79 -16.54 -12.18 -0.07
C THR A 79 -15.12 -11.72 0.26
N TRP A 80 -14.92 -10.42 0.42
CA TRP A 80 -13.65 -9.91 0.90
C TRP A 80 -13.83 -8.64 1.73
N SER A 81 -12.82 -8.31 2.54
CA SER A 81 -12.83 -7.14 3.42
C SER A 81 -11.42 -6.57 3.62
N GLY A 82 -11.33 -5.39 4.23
CA GLY A 82 -10.07 -4.69 4.47
C GLY A 82 -9.68 -3.79 3.30
N GLY A 83 -8.40 -3.50 3.15
CA GLY A 83 -7.92 -2.48 2.21
C GLY A 83 -8.22 -1.04 2.65
N GLN A 84 -7.60 -0.07 1.98
CA GLN A 84 -7.92 1.34 2.21
C GLN A 84 -9.25 1.74 1.53
N PRO A 85 -9.90 2.83 1.96
CA PRO A 85 -11.09 3.34 1.26
C PRO A 85 -10.86 3.49 -0.24
N GLY A 86 -11.77 2.93 -1.05
CA GLY A 86 -11.66 2.90 -2.51
C GLY A 86 -10.83 1.74 -3.09
N THR A 87 -10.40 0.78 -2.26
CA THR A 87 -9.80 -0.47 -2.76
C THR A 87 -10.90 -1.34 -3.38
N GLN A 88 -10.62 -1.92 -4.54
CA GLN A 88 -11.50 -2.87 -5.22
C GLN A 88 -10.78 -4.16 -5.54
N LEU A 89 -11.47 -5.29 -5.41
CA LEU A 89 -11.00 -6.55 -5.97
C LEU A 89 -11.23 -6.50 -7.48
N THR A 90 -10.17 -6.64 -8.27
CA THR A 90 -10.24 -6.54 -9.74
C THR A 90 -10.08 -7.88 -10.43
N GLU A 91 -9.46 -8.85 -9.75
CA GLU A 91 -9.23 -10.19 -10.28
C GLU A 91 -9.20 -11.25 -9.16
N LEU A 92 -9.81 -12.40 -9.43
CA LEU A 92 -9.58 -13.64 -8.70
C LEU A 92 -9.12 -14.71 -9.69
N VAL A 93 -8.04 -15.42 -9.35
CA VAL A 93 -7.57 -16.59 -10.09
C VAL A 93 -7.62 -17.80 -9.17
N ILE A 94 -8.36 -18.83 -9.57
CA ILE A 94 -8.36 -20.15 -8.94
C ILE A 94 -7.51 -21.06 -9.82
N GLN A 95 -6.38 -21.53 -9.27
CA GLN A 95 -5.48 -22.49 -9.90
C GLN A 95 -5.58 -23.83 -9.16
N THR A 96 -5.91 -24.89 -9.88
CA THR A 96 -6.09 -26.23 -9.33
C THR A 96 -4.93 -27.18 -9.65
N ASP A 97 -3.99 -26.76 -10.51
CA ASP A 97 -2.69 -27.40 -10.71
C ASP A 97 -1.83 -27.18 -9.45
N LYS A 98 -1.71 -28.23 -8.63
CA LYS A 98 -1.08 -28.15 -7.31
C LYS A 98 0.44 -28.05 -7.37
N ASP A 99 1.07 -28.58 -8.43
CA ASP A 99 2.52 -28.71 -8.55
C ASP A 99 3.14 -27.92 -9.71
N GLY A 100 2.31 -27.25 -10.50
CA GLY A 100 2.70 -26.42 -11.63
C GLY A 100 3.13 -27.21 -12.86
N GLN A 101 2.81 -28.50 -12.96
CA GLN A 101 3.19 -29.36 -14.07
C GLN A 101 2.08 -29.52 -15.12
N GLY A 102 1.00 -28.75 -15.00
CA GLY A 102 -0.24 -29.00 -15.72
C GLY A 102 -1.09 -30.06 -15.02
N LEU A 103 -2.17 -30.49 -15.65
CA LEU A 103 -3.11 -31.43 -15.02
C LEU A 103 -2.42 -32.76 -14.68
N SER A 104 -2.37 -33.10 -13.39
CA SER A 104 -1.81 -34.35 -12.86
C SER A 104 -2.84 -35.14 -12.03
N PRO A 105 -2.61 -36.43 -11.75
CA PRO A 105 -3.56 -37.22 -10.97
C PRO A 105 -3.73 -36.63 -9.56
N GLY A 106 -4.98 -36.38 -9.20
CA GLY A 106 -5.37 -35.73 -7.95
C GLY A 106 -5.52 -34.21 -8.05
N ASP A 107 -5.16 -33.56 -9.16
CA ASP A 107 -5.53 -32.17 -9.39
C ASP A 107 -7.02 -32.05 -9.70
N CYS A 108 -7.61 -30.91 -9.32
CA CYS A 108 -8.95 -30.59 -9.80
C CYS A 108 -8.86 -29.93 -11.19
N PHE A 109 -9.93 -29.96 -11.95
CA PHE A 109 -10.09 -29.19 -13.20
C PHE A 109 -11.53 -28.77 -13.38
N PHE A 110 -11.77 -27.83 -14.30
CA PHE A 110 -13.11 -27.32 -14.59
C PHE A 110 -13.69 -28.02 -15.83
N ASP A 111 -14.86 -28.63 -15.71
CA ASP A 111 -15.59 -29.27 -16.82
C ASP A 111 -16.79 -28.42 -17.26
N THR A 112 -16.63 -27.72 -18.38
CA THR A 112 -17.51 -26.62 -18.79
C THR A 112 -18.30 -26.93 -20.06
N ALA A 113 -18.02 -28.05 -20.73
CA ALA A 113 -18.68 -28.44 -21.96
C ALA A 113 -18.82 -29.96 -22.12
N ALA A 114 -19.83 -30.36 -22.90
CA ALA A 114 -20.06 -31.76 -23.22
C ALA A 114 -18.91 -32.38 -24.01
N GLY A 115 -18.57 -33.62 -23.67
CA GLY A 115 -17.57 -34.42 -24.40
C GLY A 115 -16.12 -34.13 -23.97
N GLY A 116 -15.94 -33.37 -22.89
CA GLY A 116 -14.68 -33.17 -22.20
C GLY A 116 -14.22 -34.41 -21.43
N ARG A 117 -13.29 -34.19 -20.49
CA ARG A 117 -12.69 -35.25 -19.67
C ARG A 117 -13.41 -35.45 -18.32
N GLY A 118 -14.41 -34.61 -18.03
CA GLY A 118 -15.25 -34.74 -16.84
C GLY A 118 -16.11 -36.00 -16.83
N GLU A 119 -16.60 -36.35 -15.65
CA GLU A 119 -17.53 -37.45 -15.43
C GLU A 119 -18.91 -36.91 -15.03
N TYR A 120 -19.96 -37.74 -15.13
CA TYR A 120 -21.32 -37.48 -14.61
C TYR A 120 -22.07 -36.20 -15.04
N GLY A 121 -21.50 -35.36 -15.89
CA GLY A 121 -22.15 -34.15 -16.34
C GLY A 121 -21.17 -33.17 -16.96
N TRP A 122 -21.60 -31.91 -16.99
CA TRP A 122 -20.75 -30.73 -17.13
C TRP A 122 -21.57 -29.52 -16.70
N LYS A 123 -20.91 -28.47 -16.24
CA LYS A 123 -21.55 -27.20 -15.89
C LYS A 123 -20.65 -26.02 -16.23
N ASP A 124 -21.08 -25.25 -17.23
CA ASP A 124 -20.46 -23.98 -17.56
C ASP A 124 -20.57 -22.98 -16.39
N LEU A 125 -19.63 -22.03 -16.35
CA LEU A 125 -19.59 -20.98 -15.35
C LEU A 125 -20.88 -20.15 -15.38
N GLU A 126 -21.60 -20.17 -14.26
CA GLU A 126 -22.83 -19.41 -14.09
C GLU A 126 -22.76 -18.56 -12.82
N ILE A 127 -22.98 -17.25 -12.95
CA ILE A 127 -23.14 -16.37 -11.80
C ILE A 127 -24.57 -16.49 -11.28
N LEU A 128 -24.73 -17.04 -10.07
CA LEU A 128 -26.03 -17.21 -9.42
C LEU A 128 -26.49 -15.95 -8.68
N GLU A 129 -25.56 -15.28 -8.00
CA GLU A 129 -25.86 -14.09 -7.21
C GLU A 129 -24.71 -13.08 -7.30
N ASN A 130 -25.06 -11.81 -7.49
CA ASN A 130 -24.14 -10.69 -7.42
C ASN A 130 -24.78 -9.61 -6.54
N HIS A 131 -24.11 -9.24 -5.46
CA HIS A 131 -24.51 -8.16 -4.57
C HIS A 131 -23.41 -7.09 -4.50
N GLY A 132 -23.67 -5.95 -5.13
CA GLY A 132 -22.82 -4.75 -5.06
C GLY A 132 -21.77 -4.61 -6.15
N ILE A 133 -21.56 -5.65 -6.98
CA ILE A 133 -20.49 -5.63 -7.99
C ILE A 133 -21.03 -5.11 -9.33
N ASP A 134 -20.39 -4.08 -9.88
CA ASP A 134 -20.83 -3.45 -11.14
C ASP A 134 -20.73 -4.40 -12.35
N ALA A 135 -19.64 -5.14 -12.46
CA ALA A 135 -19.45 -6.13 -13.53
C ALA A 135 -18.59 -7.32 -13.10
N VAL A 136 -18.94 -8.49 -13.61
CA VAL A 136 -18.20 -9.74 -13.43
C VAL A 136 -18.04 -10.40 -14.81
N SER A 137 -16.83 -10.86 -15.11
CA SER A 137 -16.57 -11.68 -16.29
C SER A 137 -15.68 -12.86 -15.91
N GLY A 138 -15.90 -14.00 -16.52
CA GLY A 138 -15.14 -15.21 -16.27
C GLY A 138 -14.45 -15.74 -17.52
N GLN A 139 -13.29 -16.35 -17.32
CA GLN A 139 -12.53 -17.07 -18.34
C GLN A 139 -12.07 -18.39 -17.76
N VAL A 140 -12.42 -19.47 -18.44
CA VAL A 140 -12.04 -20.84 -18.08
C VAL A 140 -12.00 -21.64 -19.37
N GLU A 141 -11.03 -22.54 -19.47
CA GLU A 141 -10.93 -23.50 -20.57
C GLU A 141 -11.51 -24.83 -20.10
N ASP A 142 -12.26 -25.47 -21.00
CA ASP A 142 -12.83 -26.80 -20.74
C ASP A 142 -11.74 -27.84 -20.49
N GLY A 143 -11.81 -28.54 -19.35
CA GLY A 143 -10.76 -29.46 -18.90
C GLY A 143 -9.49 -28.76 -18.39
N GLY A 144 -9.53 -27.44 -18.18
CA GLY A 144 -8.41 -26.64 -17.71
C GLY A 144 -8.34 -26.51 -16.18
N THR A 145 -7.20 -26.04 -15.67
CA THR A 145 -6.95 -25.89 -14.22
C THR A 145 -7.08 -24.45 -13.72
N VAL A 146 -7.37 -23.50 -14.60
CA VAL A 146 -7.39 -22.08 -14.28
C VAL A 146 -8.76 -21.48 -14.56
N LEU A 147 -9.40 -20.98 -13.50
CA LEU A 147 -10.56 -20.09 -13.59
C LEU A 147 -10.11 -18.67 -13.23
N ARG A 148 -10.34 -17.72 -14.14
CA ARG A 148 -10.08 -16.30 -13.93
C ARG A 148 -11.39 -15.53 -13.91
N LEU A 149 -11.64 -14.81 -12.84
CA LEU A 149 -12.75 -13.87 -12.72
C LEU A 149 -12.19 -12.45 -12.67
N SER A 150 -12.74 -11.57 -13.51
CA SER A 150 -12.41 -10.14 -13.52
C SER A 150 -13.62 -9.31 -13.11
N PHE A 151 -13.36 -8.26 -12.33
CA PHE A 151 -14.39 -7.49 -11.67
C PHE A 151 -14.24 -5.98 -11.92
N VAL A 152 -15.37 -5.29 -11.93
CA VAL A 152 -15.48 -3.84 -11.80
C VAL A 152 -16.40 -3.57 -10.63
N GLY A 153 -16.02 -2.65 -9.74
CA GLY A 153 -16.89 -2.25 -8.63
C GLY A 153 -17.06 -3.31 -7.54
N PHE A 154 -16.12 -4.26 -7.37
CA PHE A 154 -16.19 -5.22 -6.26
C PHE A 154 -15.55 -4.60 -5.01
N ASP A 155 -16.37 -3.94 -4.20
CA ASP A 155 -15.96 -3.25 -2.99
C ASP A 155 -15.93 -4.20 -1.77
N PRO A 156 -15.22 -3.84 -0.67
CA PRO A 156 -15.23 -4.62 0.57
C PRO A 156 -16.64 -4.82 1.13
N GLY A 157 -17.00 -6.08 1.44
CA GLY A 157 -18.31 -6.44 1.98
C GLY A 157 -19.35 -6.86 0.94
N ASP A 158 -19.06 -6.65 -0.35
CA ASP A 158 -19.86 -7.21 -1.44
C ASP A 158 -19.72 -8.74 -1.51
N ARG A 159 -20.61 -9.36 -2.28
CA ARG A 159 -20.68 -10.82 -2.40
C ARG A 159 -20.93 -11.27 -3.83
N LEU A 160 -20.20 -12.31 -4.22
CA LEU A 160 -20.43 -13.07 -5.44
C LEU A 160 -20.75 -14.53 -5.11
N VAL A 161 -21.75 -15.09 -5.77
CA VAL A 161 -22.03 -16.52 -5.78
C VAL A 161 -22.04 -17.00 -7.22
N PHE A 162 -21.27 -18.05 -7.51
CA PHE A 162 -21.25 -18.69 -8.82
C PHE A 162 -21.20 -20.20 -8.69
N VAL A 163 -21.53 -20.88 -9.76
CA VAL A 163 -21.35 -22.32 -9.92
C VAL A 163 -20.53 -22.61 -11.17
N ILE A 164 -19.77 -23.70 -11.09
CA ILE A 164 -19.02 -24.29 -12.20
C ILE A 164 -18.75 -25.74 -11.82
N ASP A 165 -18.63 -26.62 -12.79
CA ASP A 165 -18.22 -28.00 -12.51
C ASP A 165 -16.75 -28.08 -12.13
N VAL A 166 -16.44 -28.96 -11.17
CA VAL A 166 -15.09 -29.22 -10.68
C VAL A 166 -14.92 -30.71 -10.44
N ASP A 167 -14.10 -31.33 -11.29
CA ASP A 167 -13.76 -32.75 -11.20
C ASP A 167 -12.33 -32.95 -10.71
N GLU A 168 -12.05 -34.13 -10.16
CA GLU A 168 -10.68 -34.58 -9.84
C GLU A 168 -10.13 -35.45 -10.98
N ALA A 169 -8.93 -35.13 -11.46
CA ALA A 169 -8.26 -35.93 -12.46
C ALA A 169 -7.75 -37.25 -11.87
N GLY A 170 -8.18 -38.37 -12.44
CA GLY A 170 -7.53 -39.66 -12.25
C GLY A 170 -6.47 -39.93 -13.32
N ASP A 171 -5.95 -41.15 -13.32
CA ASP A 171 -4.96 -41.60 -14.32
C ASP A 171 -5.52 -41.55 -15.76
N ALA A 172 -6.84 -41.70 -15.94
CA ALA A 172 -7.48 -41.71 -17.25
C ALA A 172 -7.57 -40.31 -17.87
N GLN A 173 -7.64 -39.26 -17.04
CA GLN A 173 -7.88 -37.88 -17.43
C GLN A 173 -6.61 -37.10 -17.76
N VAL A 174 -5.45 -37.57 -17.31
CA VAL A 174 -4.13 -36.89 -17.49
C VAL A 174 -3.48 -37.21 -18.83
N GLY A 175 -4.00 -38.21 -19.56
CA GLY A 175 -3.35 -38.72 -20.78
C GLY A 175 -2.09 -39.51 -20.43
N THR A 176 -1.85 -40.60 -21.14
CA THR A 176 -0.57 -41.31 -21.01
C THR A 176 0.51 -40.42 -21.61
N PRO A 177 1.66 -40.17 -20.95
CA PRO A 177 2.75 -39.46 -21.61
C PRO A 177 3.14 -40.26 -22.86
N ASP A 178 3.13 -39.58 -24.02
CA ASP A 178 3.56 -40.15 -25.28
C ASP A 178 4.95 -40.80 -25.11
N ASN A 179 5.02 -42.11 -25.35
CA ASN A 179 6.22 -42.93 -25.18
C ASN A 179 7.00 -43.05 -26.50
#